data_AF-A0A7Y2EXI0-F1
#
_entry.id   AF-A0A7Y2EXI0-F1
#
_cell.length_a   1.000
_cell.length_b   1.000
_cell.length_c   1.000
_cell.angle_alpha   90.00
_cell.angle_beta   90.00
_cell.angle_gamma   90.00
#
_symmetry.space_group_name_H-M   'P 1'
#
loop_
_entity.id
_entity.type
_entity.pdbx_description
1 polymer ?
#
loop_
_entity_poly.entity_id
_entity_poly.type
_entity_poly.pdbx_seq_one_letter_code
_entity_poly.pdbx_strand_id
1 'polypeptide(L)'
;MNTDIEILKDNDISGFSEKMLEKRKSDLKQILDNSHRLEVVAEIDGVEYVNDAKSSDLESTAYALDLISKPIVWILESGEYVRTFADLDKLILDGVQSIIVIGQNRSTTVEELMLLTDLVAEASNMEEAISLAKEMAHKGSCVLYSPAMPNNNKFGNYLSRGEAFKTALGI
;
A
#
# COMPACT_ATOMS: atom_id res chain seq x y z
N MET A 1 -27.22 -43.20 -43.96
CA MET A 1 -27.27 -42.43 -42.71
C MET A 1 -25.97 -41.67 -42.61
N ASN A 2 -25.99 -40.39 -43.01
CA ASN A 2 -24.95 -39.42 -42.67
C ASN A 2 -25.02 -39.20 -41.16
N THR A 3 -23.91 -39.37 -40.46
CA THR A 3 -23.77 -38.86 -39.11
C THR A 3 -22.77 -37.74 -39.20
N ASP A 4 -23.28 -36.53 -39.02
CA ASP A 4 -22.56 -35.28 -39.06
C ASP A 4 -21.40 -35.30 -38.06
N ILE A 5 -20.20 -35.63 -38.56
CA ILE A 5 -18.95 -35.13 -37.99
C ILE A 5 -18.76 -33.73 -38.60
N GLU A 6 -19.71 -32.84 -38.34
CA GLU A 6 -19.50 -31.41 -38.53
C GLU A 6 -18.57 -30.98 -37.40
N ILE A 7 -17.29 -30.96 -37.73
CA ILE A 7 -16.35 -29.89 -37.40
C ILE A 7 -16.75 -29.14 -36.11
N LEU A 8 -16.10 -29.49 -35.00
CA LEU A 8 -15.85 -28.51 -33.94
C LEU A 8 -15.00 -27.40 -34.59
N LYS A 9 -15.69 -26.49 -35.28
CA LYS A 9 -15.12 -25.40 -36.08
C LYS A 9 -14.21 -24.59 -35.17
N ASP A 10 -13.07 -24.23 -35.72
CA ASP A 10 -11.98 -23.38 -35.20
C ASP A 10 -12.40 -22.05 -34.52
N ASN A 11 -13.70 -21.78 -34.39
CA ASN A 11 -14.28 -20.56 -33.82
C ASN A 11 -14.27 -20.53 -32.28
N ASP A 12 -14.24 -21.68 -31.59
CA ASP A 12 -14.26 -21.70 -30.12
C ASP A 12 -12.85 -21.61 -29.50
N ILE A 13 -11.85 -22.19 -30.17
CA ILE A 13 -10.44 -22.14 -29.76
C ILE A 13 -9.83 -20.75 -30.01
N SER A 14 -10.19 -20.11 -31.11
CA SER A 14 -9.73 -18.75 -31.46
C SER A 14 -10.27 -17.71 -30.48
N GLY A 15 -11.56 -17.74 -30.18
CA GLY A 15 -12.17 -16.85 -29.18
C GLY A 15 -11.66 -17.08 -27.75
N PHE A 16 -11.34 -18.33 -27.38
CA PHE A 16 -10.70 -18.63 -26.09
C PHE A 16 -9.26 -18.10 -26.03
N SER A 17 -8.50 -18.25 -27.11
CA SER A 17 -7.11 -17.77 -27.21
C SER A 17 -7.03 -16.24 -27.17
N GLU A 18 -7.94 -15.53 -27.85
CA GLU A 18 -8.02 -14.07 -27.81
C GLU A 18 -8.34 -13.54 -26.41
N LYS A 19 -9.33 -14.13 -25.72
CA LYS A 19 -9.64 -13.77 -24.32
C LYS A 19 -8.46 -13.99 -23.39
N MET A 20 -7.71 -15.08 -23.58
CA MET A 20 -6.52 -15.35 -22.78
C MET A 20 -5.40 -14.34 -23.06
N LEU A 21 -5.21 -13.94 -24.32
CA LEU A 21 -4.23 -12.92 -24.72
C LEU A 21 -4.59 -11.54 -24.16
N GLU A 22 -5.86 -11.14 -24.22
CA GLU A 22 -6.32 -9.86 -23.66
C GLU A 22 -6.15 -9.82 -22.13
N LYS A 23 -6.47 -10.93 -21.44
CA LYS A 23 -6.20 -11.05 -20.00
C LYS A 23 -4.72 -10.89 -19.69
N ARG A 24 -3.84 -11.61 -20.42
CA ARG A 24 -2.38 -11.49 -20.22
C ARG A 24 -1.84 -10.09 -20.49
N LYS A 25 -2.34 -9.40 -21.53
CA LYS A 25 -1.95 -8.00 -21.80
C LYS A 25 -2.37 -7.08 -20.65
N SER A 26 -3.59 -7.27 -20.13
CA SER A 26 -4.07 -6.53 -18.96
C SER A 26 -3.21 -6.80 -17.72
N ASP A 27 -2.92 -8.07 -17.43
CA ASP A 27 -2.06 -8.47 -16.30
C ASP A 27 -0.66 -7.87 -16.43
N LEU A 28 -0.06 -7.93 -17.63
CA LEU A 28 1.25 -7.31 -17.93
C LEU A 28 1.23 -5.80 -17.74
N LYS A 29 0.17 -5.13 -18.19
CA LYS A 29 0.01 -3.69 -17.97
C LYS A 29 -0.04 -3.36 -16.48
N GLN A 30 -0.76 -4.17 -15.69
CA GLN A 30 -0.85 -4.00 -14.24
C GLN A 30 0.48 -4.26 -13.52
N ILE A 31 1.26 -5.23 -13.99
CA ILE A 31 2.60 -5.52 -13.47
C ILE A 31 3.57 -4.36 -13.75
N LEU A 32 3.48 -3.75 -14.94
CA LEU A 32 4.32 -2.63 -15.36
C LEU A 32 3.85 -1.28 -14.81
N ASP A 33 2.67 -1.21 -14.22
CA ASP A 33 2.12 0.00 -13.64
C ASP A 33 2.75 0.27 -12.26
N ASN A 34 3.51 1.36 -12.17
CA ASN A 34 4.13 1.81 -10.92
C ASN A 34 3.16 2.57 -10.01
N SER A 35 1.91 2.81 -10.44
CA SER A 35 0.89 3.41 -9.57
C SER A 35 0.79 2.63 -8.27
N HIS A 36 0.73 3.37 -7.15
CA HIS A 36 0.71 2.84 -5.78
C HIS A 36 1.92 2.00 -5.36
N ARG A 37 3.05 2.11 -6.06
CA ARG A 37 4.35 1.54 -5.66
C ARG A 37 5.37 2.67 -5.58
N LEU A 38 5.69 3.11 -4.36
CA LEU A 38 6.56 4.26 -4.10
C LEU A 38 6.22 5.48 -4.99
N GLU A 39 4.93 5.69 -5.24
CA GLU A 39 4.45 6.75 -6.11
C GLU A 39 4.45 8.07 -5.35
N VAL A 40 5.28 9.03 -5.74
CA VAL A 40 5.18 10.41 -5.22
C VAL A 40 3.92 11.03 -5.81
N VAL A 41 2.89 11.26 -4.98
CA VAL A 41 1.58 11.73 -5.43
C VAL A 41 1.37 13.22 -5.22
N ALA A 42 2.07 13.81 -4.25
CA ALA A 42 2.00 15.25 -3.97
C ALA A 42 3.27 15.76 -3.27
N GLU A 43 3.49 17.06 -3.40
CA GLU A 43 4.37 17.82 -2.52
C GLU A 43 3.57 19.01 -1.97
N ILE A 44 3.39 19.07 -0.64
CA ILE A 44 2.58 20.09 0.03
C ILE A 44 3.43 20.71 1.14
N ASP A 45 3.62 22.03 1.09
CA ASP A 45 4.42 22.79 2.05
C ASP A 45 5.87 22.26 2.23
N GLY A 46 6.42 21.66 1.17
CA GLY A 46 7.75 21.05 1.14
C GLY A 46 7.84 19.70 1.84
N VAL A 47 6.72 19.02 2.04
CA VAL A 47 6.60 17.62 2.47
C VAL A 47 6.17 16.78 1.28
N GLU A 48 6.90 15.70 1.01
CA GLU A 48 6.51 14.73 -0.02
C GLU A 48 5.51 13.73 0.52
N TYR A 49 4.54 13.35 -0.30
CA TYR A 49 3.54 12.32 0.02
C TYR A 49 3.72 11.15 -0.94
N VAL A 50 4.08 10.00 -0.39
CA VAL A 50 4.40 8.78 -1.15
C VAL A 50 3.34 7.72 -0.89
N ASN A 51 2.72 7.28 -1.97
CA ASN A 51 1.74 6.21 -1.98
C ASN A 51 2.42 4.89 -2.34
N ASP A 52 2.53 4.01 -1.35
CA ASP A 52 3.05 2.66 -1.50
C ASP A 52 2.01 1.62 -1.06
N ALA A 53 0.73 1.85 -1.40
CA ALA A 53 -0.38 0.99 -1.00
C ALA A 53 -0.26 -0.48 -1.46
N LYS A 54 0.64 -0.78 -2.43
CA LYS A 54 0.96 -2.16 -2.85
C LYS A 54 1.79 -2.94 -1.82
N SER A 55 2.40 -2.30 -0.82
CA SER A 55 3.21 -2.96 0.20
C SER A 55 2.34 -3.70 1.22
N SER A 56 2.05 -4.96 0.90
CA SER A 56 1.18 -5.85 1.67
C SER A 56 1.90 -6.65 2.77
N ASP A 57 3.21 -6.49 2.90
CA ASP A 57 4.04 -7.25 3.82
C ASP A 57 5.19 -6.39 4.37
N LEU A 58 5.89 -6.94 5.37
CA LEU A 58 6.97 -6.26 6.07
C LEU A 58 8.19 -6.08 5.16
N GLU A 59 8.47 -7.02 4.27
CA GLU A 59 9.63 -6.99 3.37
C GLU A 59 9.49 -5.87 2.32
N SER A 60 8.31 -5.74 1.73
CA SER A 60 7.99 -4.65 0.80
C SER A 60 8.05 -3.29 1.50
N THR A 61 7.55 -3.23 2.74
CA THR A 61 7.62 -2.00 3.55
C THR A 61 9.05 -1.66 3.97
N ALA A 62 9.88 -2.67 4.30
CA ALA A 62 11.29 -2.48 4.62
C ALA A 62 12.03 -1.81 3.46
N TYR A 63 11.76 -2.26 2.24
CA TYR A 63 12.32 -1.67 1.03
C TYR A 63 11.91 -0.20 0.85
N ALA A 64 10.65 0.13 1.15
CA ALA A 64 10.18 1.51 1.11
C ALA A 64 10.88 2.41 2.14
N LEU A 65 11.00 1.93 3.38
CA LEU A 65 11.68 2.65 4.46
C LEU A 65 13.17 2.88 4.18
N ASP A 66 13.87 1.89 3.62
CA ASP A 66 15.31 1.97 3.31
C ASP A 66 15.62 2.92 2.13
N LEU A 67 14.71 3.05 1.15
CA LEU A 67 14.92 3.91 -0.02
C LEU A 67 14.72 5.40 0.26
N ILE A 68 13.92 5.76 1.26
CA ILE A 68 13.58 7.15 1.53
C ILE A 68 14.63 7.76 2.45
N SER A 69 15.46 8.65 1.91
CA SER A 69 16.53 9.32 2.66
C SER A 69 16.07 10.52 3.50
N LYS A 70 14.75 10.73 3.65
CA LYS A 70 14.12 11.85 4.36
C LYS A 70 13.52 11.34 5.67
N PRO A 71 13.37 12.18 6.71
CA PRO A 71 12.60 11.80 7.90
C PRO A 71 11.19 11.35 7.50
N ILE A 72 10.81 10.15 7.93
CA ILE A 72 9.56 9.52 7.49
C ILE A 72 8.48 9.70 8.56
N VAL A 73 7.32 10.21 8.16
CA VAL A 73 6.06 10.00 8.88
C VAL A 73 5.38 8.80 8.23
N TRP A 74 5.43 7.65 8.90
CA TRP A 74 4.99 6.37 8.34
C TRP A 74 3.55 6.07 8.74
N ILE A 75 2.67 5.91 7.76
CA ILE A 75 1.30 5.45 7.93
C ILE A 75 1.24 3.96 7.57
N LEU A 76 0.86 3.13 8.54
CA LEU A 76 0.65 1.69 8.37
C LEU A 76 -0.74 1.24 8.81
N GLU A 77 -1.10 0.02 8.42
CA GLU A 77 -2.35 -0.61 8.83
C GLU A 77 -2.13 -1.75 9.83
N SER A 78 -3.03 -1.85 10.80
CA SER A 78 -3.19 -2.99 11.69
C SER A 78 -4.45 -3.79 11.35
N GLY A 79 -4.46 -5.09 11.68
CA GLY A 79 -5.54 -6.00 11.31
C GLY A 79 -5.85 -7.05 12.38
N GLU A 80 -6.63 -8.06 11.99
CA GLU A 80 -7.02 -9.16 12.89
C GLU A 80 -5.81 -9.98 13.37
N TYR A 81 -4.76 -10.07 12.55
CA TYR A 81 -3.55 -10.81 12.87
C TYR A 81 -2.49 -9.89 13.46
N VAL A 82 -2.01 -10.23 14.65
CA VAL A 82 -0.85 -9.58 15.27
C VAL A 82 0.39 -9.93 14.45
N ARG A 83 1.20 -8.91 14.16
CA ARG A 83 2.47 -9.01 13.45
C ARG A 83 3.52 -8.32 14.30
N THR A 84 4.72 -8.88 14.33
CA THR A 84 5.87 -8.22 14.93
C THR A 84 6.61 -7.39 13.89
N PHE A 85 7.17 -6.27 14.32
CA PHE A 85 7.95 -5.33 13.52
C PHE A 85 9.44 -5.41 13.80
N ALA A 86 9.90 -6.41 14.57
CA ALA A 86 11.30 -6.59 14.98
C ALA A 86 12.31 -6.51 13.81
N ASP A 87 11.94 -7.03 12.63
CA ASP A 87 12.79 -6.99 11.43
C ASP A 87 12.96 -5.57 10.85
N LEU A 88 12.10 -4.63 11.27
CA LEU A 88 12.14 -3.22 10.86
C LEU A 88 12.78 -2.32 11.93
N ASP A 89 13.13 -2.81 13.12
CA ASP A 89 13.60 -2.00 14.25
C ASP A 89 14.67 -0.98 13.84
N LYS A 90 15.71 -1.44 13.13
CA LYS A 90 16.80 -0.59 12.69
C LYS A 90 16.33 0.49 11.71
N LEU A 91 15.49 0.13 10.74
CA LEU A 91 14.96 1.07 9.75
C LEU A 91 14.06 2.12 10.40
N ILE A 92 13.26 1.70 11.39
CA ILE A 92 12.42 2.60 12.17
C ILE A 92 13.27 3.58 12.97
N LEU A 93 14.26 3.07 13.74
CA LEU A 93 15.14 3.89 14.56
C LEU A 93 15.99 4.87 13.74
N ASP A 94 16.44 4.48 12.55
CA ASP A 94 17.33 5.29 11.72
C ASP A 94 16.57 6.33 10.86
N GLY A 95 15.35 6.03 10.39
CA GLY A 95 14.67 6.83 9.36
C GLY A 95 13.27 7.32 9.70
N VAL A 96 12.56 6.70 10.65
CA VAL A 96 11.15 7.00 10.94
C VAL A 96 11.05 8.00 12.09
N GLN A 97 10.55 9.20 11.78
CA GLN A 97 10.31 10.26 12.76
C GLN A 97 9.06 9.97 13.61
N SER A 98 7.97 9.57 12.97
CA SER A 98 6.71 9.27 13.64
C SER A 98 5.92 8.23 12.87
N ILE A 99 4.99 7.59 13.58
CA ILE A 99 4.20 6.47 13.08
C ILE A 99 2.72 6.75 13.34
N ILE A 100 1.88 6.46 12.34
CA ILE A 100 0.43 6.57 12.43
C ILE A 100 -0.17 5.23 12.05
N VAL A 101 -0.88 4.61 13.00
CA VAL A 101 -1.53 3.31 12.82
C VAL A 101 -3.01 3.51 12.53
N ILE A 102 -3.49 2.97 11.41
CA ILE A 102 -4.92 2.87 11.09
C ILE A 102 -5.40 1.42 11.08
N GLY A 103 -6.71 1.18 11.12
CA GLY A 103 -7.28 -0.17 11.00
C GLY A 103 -7.74 -0.77 12.32
N GLN A 104 -7.76 -2.09 12.43
CA GLN A 104 -8.31 -2.83 13.57
C GLN A 104 -7.21 -3.29 14.53
N ASN A 105 -7.53 -3.48 15.81
CA ASN A 105 -6.56 -3.92 16.83
C ASN A 105 -5.28 -3.06 16.91
N ARG A 106 -5.42 -1.74 16.73
CA ARG A 106 -4.29 -0.80 16.69
C ARG A 106 -3.44 -0.84 17.96
N SER A 107 -4.05 -1.03 19.13
CA SER A 107 -3.38 -0.90 20.42
C SER A 107 -2.17 -1.84 20.58
N THR A 108 -2.24 -3.10 20.15
CA THR A 108 -1.09 -4.02 20.22
C THR A 108 0.05 -3.57 19.30
N THR A 109 -0.27 -3.12 18.08
CA THR A 109 0.72 -2.59 17.14
C THR A 109 1.35 -1.29 17.66
N VAL A 110 0.54 -0.41 18.27
CA VAL A 110 1.02 0.83 18.88
C VAL A 110 1.95 0.52 20.06
N GLU A 111 1.57 -0.39 20.96
CA GLU A 111 2.38 -0.79 22.10
C GLU A 111 3.77 -1.31 21.68
N GLU A 112 3.84 -2.10 20.60
CA GLU A 112 5.12 -2.57 20.06
C GLU A 112 5.95 -1.44 19.46
N LEU A 113 5.34 -0.58 18.63
CA LEU A 113 6.07 0.50 17.93
C LEU A 113 6.49 1.64 18.86
N MET A 114 5.79 1.85 19.97
CA MET A 114 6.17 2.80 21.02
C MET A 114 7.46 2.41 21.74
N LEU A 115 7.95 1.17 21.59
CA LEU A 115 9.26 0.76 22.08
C LEU A 115 10.42 1.31 21.22
N LEU A 116 10.12 1.76 20.00
CA LEU A 116 11.10 2.19 18.99
C LEU A 116 11.06 3.70 18.73
N THR A 117 9.90 4.33 18.83
CA THR A 117 9.74 5.78 18.67
C THR A 117 8.70 6.34 19.63
N ASP A 118 8.96 7.54 20.14
CA ASP A 118 8.07 8.23 21.09
C ASP A 118 6.83 8.85 20.42
N LEU A 119 6.81 8.92 19.07
CA LEU A 119 5.75 9.58 18.31
C LEU A 119 4.92 8.57 17.52
N VAL A 120 4.07 7.82 18.23
CA VAL A 120 3.09 6.91 17.64
C VAL A 120 1.68 7.43 17.90
N ALA A 121 0.85 7.52 16.87
CA ALA A 121 -0.56 7.89 16.98
C ALA A 121 -1.47 6.85 16.33
N GLU A 122 -2.72 6.82 16.79
CA GLU A 122 -3.81 6.08 16.16
C GLU A 122 -4.67 7.03 15.33
N ALA A 123 -5.13 6.57 14.17
CA ALA A 123 -6.17 7.22 13.39
C ALA A 123 -7.30 6.24 13.06
N SER A 124 -8.53 6.74 13.02
CA SER A 124 -9.73 5.96 12.71
C SER A 124 -9.91 5.70 11.21
N ASN A 125 -9.38 6.58 10.36
CA ASN A 125 -9.48 6.50 8.90
C ASN A 125 -8.30 7.23 8.23
N MET A 126 -8.25 7.19 6.89
CA MET A 126 -7.16 7.77 6.11
C MET A 126 -7.14 9.30 6.19
N GLU A 127 -8.30 9.94 6.24
CA GLU A 127 -8.44 11.39 6.35
C GLU A 127 -7.84 11.91 7.66
N GLU A 128 -8.13 11.23 8.77
CA GLU A 128 -7.54 11.53 10.08
C GLU A 128 -6.02 11.25 10.08
N ALA A 129 -5.59 10.15 9.46
CA ALA A 129 -4.16 9.84 9.35
C ALA A 129 -3.39 10.91 8.57
N ILE A 130 -3.95 11.41 7.46
CA ILE A 130 -3.37 12.54 6.72
C ILE A 130 -3.36 13.83 7.55
N SER A 131 -4.41 14.09 8.33
CA SER A 131 -4.46 15.26 9.22
C SER A 131 -3.33 15.20 10.26
N LEU A 132 -3.18 14.07 10.95
CA LEU A 132 -2.10 13.84 11.92
C LEU A 132 -0.72 13.91 11.24
N ALA A 133 -0.59 13.34 10.04
CA ALA A 133 0.67 13.37 9.31
C ALA A 133 1.09 14.80 8.96
N LYS A 134 0.15 15.67 8.60
CA LYS A 134 0.40 17.11 8.36
C LYS A 134 0.85 17.85 9.62
N GLU A 135 0.39 17.44 10.80
CA GLU A 135 0.82 18.02 12.08
C GLU A 135 2.21 17.53 12.51
N MET A 136 2.53 16.27 12.20
CA MET A 136 3.81 15.64 12.58
C MET A 136 4.95 15.91 11.60
N ALA A 137 4.64 16.07 10.32
CA ALA A 137 5.63 16.30 9.28
C ALA A 137 6.17 17.73 9.33
N HIS A 138 7.46 17.87 9.04
CA HIS A 138 8.11 19.17 8.86
C HIS A 138 8.68 19.28 7.44
N LYS A 139 8.92 20.51 6.97
CA LYS A 139 9.52 20.74 5.65
C LYS A 139 10.78 19.87 5.45
N GLY A 140 10.81 19.13 4.35
CA GLY A 140 11.86 18.16 4.04
C GLY A 140 11.55 16.71 4.47
N SER A 141 10.44 16.48 5.18
CA SER A 141 9.96 15.13 5.53
C SER A 141 9.28 14.45 4.35
N CYS A 142 9.05 13.14 4.51
CA CYS A 142 8.22 12.32 3.64
C CYS A 142 7.09 11.68 4.46
N VAL A 143 5.84 11.88 4.04
CA VAL A 143 4.69 11.11 4.53
C VAL A 143 4.56 9.88 3.63
N LEU A 144 4.86 8.70 4.18
CA LEU A 144 4.81 7.43 3.47
C LEU A 144 3.57 6.64 3.91
N TYR A 145 2.67 6.33 2.98
CA TYR A 145 1.67 5.29 3.19
C TYR A 145 2.18 3.95 2.67
N SER A 146 2.64 3.09 3.58
CA SER A 146 3.09 1.72 3.31
C SER A 146 2.43 0.76 4.31
N PRO A 147 1.38 0.02 3.91
CA PRO A 147 0.48 -0.65 4.87
C PRO A 147 1.10 -1.75 5.73
N ALA A 148 2.16 -2.43 5.27
CA ALA A 148 2.76 -3.62 5.90
C ALA A 148 1.81 -4.81 6.16
N MET A 149 0.55 -4.69 5.74
CA MET A 149 -0.54 -5.60 6.05
C MET A 149 -1.25 -6.00 4.77
N PRO A 150 -1.52 -7.31 4.57
CA PRO A 150 -2.31 -7.77 3.45
C PRO A 150 -3.68 -7.11 3.46
N ASN A 151 -4.28 -6.96 2.29
CA ASN A 151 -5.61 -6.40 2.24
C ASN A 151 -6.60 -7.32 2.97
N ASN A 152 -7.16 -6.83 4.07
CA ASN A 152 -8.12 -7.55 4.90
C ASN A 152 -9.57 -7.35 4.43
N ASN A 153 -9.81 -6.44 3.48
CA ASN A 153 -11.15 -6.20 2.97
C ASN A 153 -11.46 -7.18 1.85
N LYS A 154 -12.46 -8.05 2.06
CA LYS A 154 -12.98 -8.98 1.05
C LYS A 154 -13.49 -8.28 -0.23
N PHE A 155 -13.59 -6.95 -0.23
CA PHE A 155 -14.08 -6.12 -1.34
C PHE A 155 -13.09 -5.02 -1.81
N GLY A 156 -11.94 -4.86 -1.15
CA GLY A 156 -10.95 -3.82 -1.48
C GLY A 156 -9.63 -4.42 -1.97
N ASN A 157 -8.95 -3.75 -2.90
CA ASN A 157 -7.59 -4.08 -3.30
C ASN A 157 -6.66 -2.90 -2.99
N TYR A 158 -5.36 -3.03 -3.26
CA TYR A 158 -4.40 -1.94 -3.00
C TYR A 158 -4.79 -0.63 -3.72
N LEU A 159 -5.52 -0.72 -4.86
CA LEU A 159 -5.98 0.47 -5.59
C LEU A 159 -6.92 1.29 -4.71
N SER A 160 -7.93 0.67 -4.09
CA SER A 160 -8.90 1.43 -3.25
C SER A 160 -8.23 2.13 -2.07
N ARG A 161 -7.21 1.51 -1.48
CA ARG A 161 -6.44 2.09 -0.38
C ARG A 161 -5.56 3.24 -0.84
N GLY A 162 -4.85 3.04 -1.96
CA GLY A 162 -4.02 4.07 -2.55
C GLY A 162 -4.83 5.26 -3.06
N GLU A 163 -6.03 5.03 -3.58
CA GLU A 163 -6.98 6.08 -3.94
C GLU A 163 -7.55 6.79 -2.72
N ALA A 164 -7.81 6.08 -1.61
CA ALA A 164 -8.20 6.72 -0.36
C ALA A 164 -7.11 7.67 0.17
N PHE A 165 -5.84 7.28 0.07
CA PHE A 165 -4.70 8.15 0.41
C PHE A 165 -4.67 9.41 -0.47
N LYS A 166 -4.82 9.28 -1.79
CA LYS A 166 -4.91 10.41 -2.73
C LYS A 166 -6.12 11.31 -2.43
N THR A 167 -7.29 10.70 -2.23
CA THR A 167 -8.54 11.40 -1.91
C THR A 167 -8.41 12.19 -0.60
N ALA A 168 -7.81 11.61 0.44
CA ALA A 168 -7.55 12.28 1.71
C ALA A 168 -6.58 13.48 1.59
N LEU A 169 -5.74 13.49 0.56
CA LEU A 169 -4.90 14.64 0.19
C LEU A 169 -5.63 15.69 -0.66
N GLY A 170 -6.82 15.35 -1.18
CA GLY A 170 -7.62 16.22 -2.04
C GLY A 170 -7.20 16.19 -3.51
N ILE A 171 -6.58 15.10 -3.97
CA ILE A 171 -6.10 14.90 -5.35
C ILE A 171 -6.75 13.68 -6.03
#